data_AF-A0ABD1CCQ4-F1
#
_entry.id   AF-A0ABD1CCQ4-F1
#
_cell.length_a   1.000
_cell.length_b   1.000
_cell.length_c   1.000
_cell.angle_alpha   90.00
_cell.angle_beta   90.00
_cell.angle_gamma   90.00
#
_symmetry.space_group_name_H-M   'P 1'
#
loop_
_entity.id
_entity.type
_entity.pdbx_description
1 polymer ?
#
loop_
_entity_poly.entity_id
_entity_poly.type
_entity_poly.pdbx_seq_one_letter_code
_entity_poly.pdbx_strand_id
1 'polypeptide(L)'
;MQLNEMLSLSVGFTDPNEVPWKLQCSAGLPNICEMKHPTLTLDGVGKKLHLPATNLRLVDGWIPEFDVEMAEMLRPETKVLAIMNCYVRVFVIREMLRVLILDENLIEKVELVESAKQFELESLNLDSNRLTDISFVTTLTKLNVLSLS
;
A
#
# COMPACT_ATOMS: atom_id res chain seq x y z
N MET A 1 -22.42 -23.14 -0.08
CA MET A 1 -20.95 -23.03 0.04
C MET A 1 -20.46 -22.48 -1.30
N GLN A 2 -20.40 -21.16 -1.45
CA GLN A 2 -19.90 -20.54 -2.68
C GLN A 2 -18.39 -20.74 -2.70
N LEU A 3 -17.87 -21.38 -3.74
CA LEU A 3 -16.44 -21.32 -4.01
C LEU A 3 -16.09 -19.85 -4.22
N ASN A 4 -15.26 -19.28 -3.35
CA ASN A 4 -14.60 -18.01 -3.65
C ASN A 4 -13.70 -18.26 -4.86
N GLU A 5 -14.13 -17.81 -6.04
CA GLU A 5 -13.29 -17.84 -7.22
C GLU A 5 -12.09 -16.91 -6.97
N MET A 6 -10.90 -17.50 -6.91
CA MET A 6 -9.65 -16.75 -6.90
C MET A 6 -9.23 -16.48 -8.34
N LEU A 7 -9.19 -15.21 -8.70
CA LEU A 7 -8.62 -14.77 -9.97
C LEU A 7 -7.13 -14.53 -9.75
N SER A 8 -6.30 -15.28 -10.48
CA SER A 8 -4.84 -15.06 -10.48
C SER A 8 -4.46 -14.31 -11.75
N LEU A 9 -3.88 -13.13 -11.58
CA LEU A 9 -3.25 -12.38 -12.66
C LEU A 9 -1.73 -12.37 -12.41
N SER A 10 -0.95 -12.85 -13.38
CA SER A 10 0.49 -12.65 -13.35
C SER A 10 0.80 -11.34 -14.05
N VAL A 11 1.35 -10.37 -13.32
CA VAL A 11 1.86 -9.11 -13.89
C VAL A 11 3.37 -9.27 -14.02
N GLY A 12 3.83 -9.55 -15.24
CA GLY A 12 5.25 -9.63 -15.56
C GLY A 12 5.76 -8.30 -16.11
N PHE A 13 6.95 -7.89 -15.68
CA PHE A 13 7.69 -6.82 -16.35
C PHE A 13 8.49 -7.40 -17.51
N THR A 14 8.95 -6.52 -18.39
CA THR A 14 9.72 -6.87 -19.59
C THR A 14 11.17 -7.31 -19.29
N ASP A 15 11.58 -7.40 -18.02
CA ASP A 15 12.88 -7.98 -17.67
C ASP A 15 12.75 -9.51 -17.59
N PRO A 16 13.46 -10.27 -18.45
CA PRO A 16 13.38 -11.73 -18.46
C PRO A 16 13.95 -12.40 -17.20
N ASN A 17 14.65 -11.68 -16.32
CA ASN A 17 15.17 -12.20 -15.05
C ASN A 17 14.30 -11.83 -13.84
N GLU A 18 13.29 -10.97 -14.00
CA GLU A 18 12.39 -10.64 -12.91
C GLU A 18 11.35 -11.75 -12.71
N VAL A 19 11.16 -12.16 -11.45
CA VAL A 19 10.06 -13.04 -11.08
C VAL A 19 8.76 -12.24 -11.27
N PRO A 20 7.87 -12.64 -12.19
CA PRO A 20 6.63 -11.92 -12.43
C PRO A 20 5.81 -11.91 -11.14
N TRP A 21 5.30 -10.73 -10.77
CA TRP A 21 4.48 -10.62 -9.58
C TRP A 21 3.17 -11.35 -9.81
N LYS A 22 2.82 -12.23 -8.87
CA LYS A 22 1.55 -12.93 -8.91
C LYS A 22 0.54 -12.18 -8.05
N LEU A 23 -0.40 -11.52 -8.70
CA LEU A 23 -1.53 -10.88 -8.06
C LEU A 23 -2.67 -11.88 -7.92
N GLN A 24 -3.10 -12.15 -6.69
CA GLN A 24 -4.21 -13.03 -6.38
C GLN A 24 -5.36 -12.20 -5.83
N CYS A 25 -6.47 -12.13 -6.57
CA CYS A 25 -7.65 -11.39 -6.17
C CYS A 25 -8.78 -12.36 -5.78
N SER A 26 -9.37 -12.17 -4.61
CA SER A 26 -10.60 -12.85 -4.22
C SER A 26 -11.81 -12.11 -4.77
N ALA A 27 -12.64 -12.76 -5.58
CA ALA A 27 -13.85 -12.13 -6.13
C ALA A 27 -15.00 -11.93 -5.12
N GLY A 28 -14.86 -12.45 -3.89
CA GLY A 28 -15.86 -12.35 -2.81
C GLY A 28 -15.79 -11.04 -2.01
N LEU A 29 -16.60 -10.94 -0.96
CA LEU A 29 -16.54 -9.86 0.03
C LEU A 29 -15.73 -10.33 1.26
N PRO A 30 -14.64 -9.63 1.65
CA PRO A 30 -14.04 -8.47 0.99
C PRO A 30 -13.26 -8.85 -0.28
N ASN A 31 -13.31 -8.01 -1.32
CA ASN A 31 -12.51 -8.19 -2.52
C ASN A 31 -11.09 -7.70 -2.23
N ILE A 32 -10.17 -8.64 -2.00
CA ILE A 32 -8.78 -8.34 -1.67
C ILE A 32 -7.91 -8.86 -2.80
N CYS A 33 -7.05 -7.99 -3.31
CA CYS A 33 -5.97 -8.35 -4.21
C CYS A 33 -4.66 -8.39 -3.43
N GLU A 34 -4.05 -9.56 -3.35
CA GLU A 34 -2.77 -9.79 -2.69
C GLU A 34 -1.64 -9.97 -3.68
N MET A 35 -0.51 -9.33 -3.39
CA MET A 35 0.76 -9.53 -4.06
C MET A 35 1.83 -9.88 -3.02
N LYS A 36 2.48 -11.04 -3.20
CA LYS A 36 3.55 -11.53 -2.33
C LYS A 36 4.92 -11.27 -2.96
N HIS A 37 5.89 -10.90 -2.13
CA HIS A 37 7.26 -10.61 -2.51
C HIS A 37 7.40 -9.55 -3.63
N PRO A 38 6.64 -8.43 -3.59
CA PRO A 38 6.83 -7.37 -4.58
C PRO A 38 8.18 -6.68 -4.38
N THR A 39 8.82 -6.30 -5.48
CA THR A 39 10.00 -5.44 -5.47
C THR A 39 9.66 -4.14 -6.18
N LEU A 40 9.44 -3.05 -5.45
CA LEU A 40 9.11 -1.74 -6.03
C LEU A 40 10.27 -0.78 -5.78
N THR A 41 10.91 -0.32 -6.86
CA THR A 41 11.94 0.72 -6.84
C THR A 41 11.68 1.70 -7.99
N LEU A 42 12.15 2.96 -7.83
CA LEU A 42 11.95 4.05 -8.81
C LEU A 42 12.35 3.67 -10.25
N ASP A 43 13.41 2.86 -10.41
CA ASP A 43 13.86 2.35 -11.72
C ASP A 43 12.78 1.53 -12.47
N GLY A 44 11.79 0.98 -11.74
CA GLY A 44 10.65 0.25 -12.27
C GLY A 44 9.39 1.10 -12.54
N VAL A 45 9.32 2.33 -12.02
CA VAL A 45 8.13 3.22 -12.06
C VAL A 45 7.96 3.94 -13.41
N GLY A 46 8.98 3.91 -14.28
CA GLY A 46 8.94 4.49 -15.64
C GLY A 46 7.90 3.88 -16.60
N LYS A 47 7.13 2.89 -16.15
CA LYS A 47 6.01 2.30 -16.88
C LYS A 47 4.76 2.71 -16.11
N LYS A 48 3.79 3.37 -16.78
CA LYS A 48 2.46 3.78 -16.27
C LYS A 48 1.69 2.61 -15.63
N LEU A 49 2.16 2.16 -14.48
CA LEU A 49 1.68 0.99 -13.80
C LEU A 49 0.72 1.48 -12.74
N HIS A 50 -0.55 1.15 -12.93
CA HIS A 50 -1.57 1.38 -11.92
C HIS A 50 -1.77 0.10 -11.12
N LEU A 51 -1.66 0.21 -9.81
CA LEU A 51 -2.01 -0.85 -8.88
C LEU A 51 -3.53 -1.12 -8.94
N PRO A 52 -4.00 -2.32 -8.59
CA PRO A 52 -5.41 -2.65 -8.70
C PRO A 52 -6.32 -1.80 -7.77
N ALA A 53 -7.53 -1.43 -8.24
CA ALA A 53 -8.46 -0.45 -7.64
C ALA A 53 -9.31 -1.02 -6.50
N THR A 54 -8.73 -1.81 -5.60
CA THR A 54 -9.52 -2.57 -4.61
C THR A 54 -8.94 -2.39 -3.20
N ASN A 55 -8.96 -3.46 -2.41
CA ASN A 55 -8.22 -3.60 -1.17
C ASN A 55 -6.91 -4.30 -1.52
N LEU A 56 -5.83 -3.54 -1.57
CA LEU A 56 -4.53 -4.04 -1.98
C LEU A 56 -3.76 -4.52 -0.76
N ARG A 57 -3.21 -5.72 -0.84
CA ARG A 57 -2.32 -6.28 0.18
C ARG A 57 -0.97 -6.63 -0.45
N LEU A 58 0.09 -6.00 0.04
CA LEU A 58 1.47 -6.26 -0.34
C LEU A 58 2.17 -6.91 0.85
N VAL A 59 2.78 -8.07 0.66
CA VAL A 59 3.40 -8.82 1.77
C VAL A 59 4.78 -9.36 1.40
N ASP A 60 5.68 -9.39 2.39
CA ASP A 60 6.99 -10.05 2.32
C ASP A 60 7.88 -9.54 1.16
N GLY A 61 7.82 -8.23 0.89
CA GLY A 61 8.44 -7.58 -0.27
C GLY A 61 9.66 -6.71 0.02
N TRP A 62 10.12 -5.99 -1.00
CA TRP A 62 11.16 -4.97 -0.93
C TRP A 62 10.66 -3.69 -1.58
N ILE A 63 10.17 -2.76 -0.75
CA ILE A 63 9.62 -1.46 -1.16
C ILE A 63 10.24 -0.39 -0.25
N PRO A 64 11.55 -0.11 -0.36
CA PRO A 64 12.27 0.72 0.61
C PRO A 64 11.71 2.15 0.69
N GLU A 65 11.23 2.71 -0.42
CA GLU A 65 10.65 4.04 -0.50
C GLU A 65 9.31 3.95 -1.24
N PHE A 66 8.21 4.22 -0.54
CA PHE A 66 6.89 4.41 -1.15
C PHE A 66 6.61 5.91 -1.22
N ASP A 67 7.25 6.55 -2.21
CA ASP A 67 7.26 8.00 -2.39
C ASP A 67 6.01 8.53 -3.13
N VAL A 68 6.05 9.80 -3.53
CA VAL A 68 4.95 10.45 -4.26
C VAL A 68 4.68 9.76 -5.60
N GLU A 69 5.71 9.33 -6.33
CA GLU A 69 5.53 8.67 -7.63
C GLU A 69 4.84 7.32 -7.47
N MET A 70 5.27 6.53 -6.48
CA MET A 70 4.60 5.26 -6.14
C MET A 70 3.19 5.46 -5.59
N ALA A 71 2.99 6.51 -4.80
CA ALA A 71 1.67 6.87 -4.31
C ALA A 71 0.72 7.22 -5.46
N GLU A 72 1.19 7.79 -6.57
CA GLU A 72 0.42 8.04 -7.80
C GLU A 72 0.09 6.78 -8.62
N MET A 73 0.73 5.64 -8.33
CA MET A 73 0.34 4.35 -8.90
C MET A 73 -0.96 3.81 -8.29
N LEU A 74 -1.35 4.29 -7.10
CA LEU A 74 -2.62 3.94 -6.47
C LEU A 74 -3.78 4.58 -7.24
N ARG A 75 -4.80 3.77 -7.55
CA ARG A 75 -6.01 4.28 -8.20
C ARG A 75 -6.86 5.10 -7.21
N PRO A 76 -7.60 6.13 -7.68
CA PRO A 76 -8.47 6.94 -6.81
C PRO A 76 -9.51 6.15 -6.01
N GLU A 77 -9.88 4.96 -6.49
CA GLU A 77 -10.83 4.05 -5.85
C GLU A 77 -10.19 3.18 -4.75
N THR A 78 -8.86 3.11 -4.64
CA THR A 78 -8.17 2.31 -3.61
C THR A 78 -8.50 2.88 -2.23
N LYS A 79 -9.27 2.13 -1.43
CA LYS A 79 -9.68 2.55 -0.07
C LYS A 79 -8.94 1.84 1.05
N VAL A 80 -8.44 0.65 0.77
CA VAL A 80 -7.70 -0.16 1.74
C VAL A 80 -6.36 -0.53 1.15
N LEU A 81 -5.31 -0.22 1.87
CA LEU A 81 -3.95 -0.61 1.54
C LEU A 81 -3.30 -1.24 2.76
N ALA A 82 -2.81 -2.46 2.58
CA ALA A 82 -1.98 -3.14 3.54
C ALA A 82 -0.61 -3.40 2.90
N ILE A 83 0.47 -2.97 3.54
CA ILE A 83 1.85 -3.27 3.15
C ILE A 83 2.54 -3.80 4.39
N MET A 84 2.82 -5.10 4.43
CA MET A 84 3.29 -5.77 5.65
C MET A 84 4.61 -6.48 5.36
N ASN A 85 5.62 -6.30 6.20
CA ASN A 85 6.93 -6.94 6.01
C ASN A 85 7.55 -6.67 4.63
N CYS A 86 7.50 -5.41 4.17
CA CYS A 86 8.00 -5.00 2.84
C CYS A 86 9.23 -4.08 2.90
N TYR A 87 9.93 -4.02 4.04
CA TYR A 87 11.11 -3.15 4.24
C TYR A 87 10.87 -1.66 3.96
N VAL A 88 9.62 -1.17 4.06
CA VAL A 88 9.30 0.24 3.83
C VAL A 88 9.99 1.11 4.88
N ARG A 89 10.73 2.14 4.46
CA ARG A 89 11.37 3.13 5.34
C ARG A 89 10.68 4.49 5.26
N VAL A 90 10.25 4.88 4.07
CA VAL A 90 9.52 6.13 3.82
C VAL A 90 8.19 5.79 3.18
N PHE A 91 7.10 6.38 3.69
CA PHE A 91 5.76 6.17 3.15
C PHE A 91 5.00 7.48 2.96
N VAL A 92 4.41 7.66 1.78
CA VAL A 92 3.54 8.79 1.44
C VAL A 92 2.08 8.37 1.44
N ILE A 93 1.26 9.00 2.28
CA ILE A 93 -0.18 8.76 2.37
C ILE A 93 -0.92 9.57 1.30
N ARG A 94 -1.86 8.93 0.62
CA ARG A 94 -2.84 9.58 -0.29
C ARG A 94 -4.16 9.87 0.40
N GLU A 95 -4.85 10.92 -0.05
CA GLU A 95 -6.07 11.43 0.58
C GLU A 95 -7.25 10.44 0.52
N MET A 96 -7.25 9.55 -0.47
CA MET A 96 -8.40 8.70 -0.78
C MET A 96 -8.48 7.43 0.08
N LEU A 97 -7.42 7.10 0.82
CA LEU A 97 -7.32 5.91 1.67
C LEU A 97 -8.22 6.06 2.91
N ARG A 98 -8.90 4.97 3.29
CA ARG A 98 -9.72 4.87 4.50
C ARG A 98 -9.09 3.97 5.55
N VAL A 99 -8.45 2.88 5.11
CA VAL A 99 -7.72 1.95 5.99
C VAL A 99 -6.32 1.77 5.45
N LEU A 100 -5.34 2.04 6.30
CA LEU A 100 -3.92 1.88 5.99
C LEU A 100 -3.26 1.01 7.06
N ILE A 101 -2.71 -0.11 6.63
CA ILE A 101 -1.99 -1.06 7.47
C ILE A 101 -0.56 -1.14 6.94
N LEU A 102 0.40 -0.80 7.79
CA LEU A 102 1.82 -0.68 7.46
C LEU A 102 2.69 -1.41 8.50
N ASP A 103 2.13 -2.39 9.19
CA ASP A 103 2.80 -3.10 10.26
C ASP A 103 3.99 -3.93 9.77
N GLU A 104 4.92 -4.19 10.69
CA GLU A 104 6.12 -4.99 10.43
C GLU A 104 7.01 -4.43 9.30
N ASN A 105 7.13 -3.11 9.20
CA ASN A 105 8.08 -2.48 8.27
C ASN A 105 9.24 -1.81 9.04
N LEU A 106 9.96 -0.90 8.38
CA LEU A 106 11.06 -0.13 8.96
C LEU A 106 10.78 1.37 8.85
N ILE A 107 9.50 1.78 8.89
CA ILE A 107 9.09 3.15 8.58
C ILE A 107 9.68 4.09 9.61
N GLU A 108 10.52 5.00 9.14
CA GLU A 108 11.14 6.07 9.91
C GLU A 108 10.52 7.43 9.60
N LYS A 109 9.82 7.54 8.45
CA LYS A 109 9.20 8.78 7.99
C LYS A 109 7.87 8.52 7.28
N VAL A 110 6.85 9.26 7.68
CA VAL A 110 5.56 9.33 6.98
C VAL A 110 5.34 10.75 6.48
N GLU A 111 4.93 10.86 5.22
CA GLU A 111 4.54 12.11 4.59
C GLU A 111 3.11 12.00 4.06
N LEU A 112 2.52 13.15 3.75
CA LEU A 112 1.21 13.27 3.15
C LEU A 112 1.38 13.85 1.75
N VAL A 113 0.68 13.30 0.75
CA VAL A 113 0.65 13.92 -0.58
C VAL A 113 0.03 15.32 -0.46
N GLU A 114 0.59 16.30 -1.17
CA GLU A 114 -0.02 17.63 -1.23
C GLU A 114 -1.35 17.53 -1.99
N SER A 115 -2.45 17.85 -1.31
CA SER A 115 -3.79 17.72 -1.87
C SER A 115 -4.74 18.80 -1.33
N ALA A 116 -5.59 19.32 -2.21
CA ALA A 116 -6.66 20.24 -1.81
C ALA A 116 -7.86 19.53 -1.16
N LYS A 117 -7.87 18.19 -1.15
CA LYS A 117 -8.91 17.36 -0.55
C LYS A 117 -8.56 17.01 0.89
N GLN A 118 -9.59 16.79 1.69
CA GLN A 118 -9.42 16.26 3.04
C GLN A 118 -9.01 14.78 2.99
N PHE A 119 -8.15 14.37 3.92
CA PHE A 119 -7.80 12.95 4.10
C PHE A 119 -8.97 12.18 4.70
N GLU A 120 -9.32 11.05 4.06
CA GLU A 120 -10.43 10.18 4.44
C GLU A 120 -10.01 9.02 5.37
N LEU A 121 -8.79 9.06 5.91
CA LEU A 121 -8.23 7.95 6.68
C LEU A 121 -8.94 7.79 8.02
N GLU A 122 -9.55 6.62 8.24
CA GLU A 122 -10.31 6.27 9.44
C GLU A 122 -9.52 5.33 10.36
N SER A 123 -8.65 4.50 9.80
CA SER A 123 -7.82 3.54 10.54
C SER A 123 -6.39 3.51 10.02
N LEU A 124 -5.44 3.65 10.93
CA LEU A 124 -4.00 3.60 10.66
C LEU A 124 -3.32 2.62 11.62
N ASN A 125 -2.68 1.59 11.08
CA ASN A 125 -1.80 0.69 11.83
C ASN A 125 -0.36 0.87 11.34
N LEU A 126 0.53 1.20 12.26
CA LEU A 126 1.98 1.35 12.08
C LEU A 126 2.76 0.54 13.13
N ASP A 127 2.17 -0.49 13.72
CA ASP A 127 2.84 -1.34 14.71
C ASP A 127 4.14 -1.93 14.14
N SER A 128 5.15 -2.11 15.01
CA SER A 128 6.45 -2.66 14.62
C SER A 128 7.15 -1.86 13.52
N ASN A 129 7.17 -0.53 13.65
CA ASN A 129 7.94 0.39 12.81
C ASN A 129 9.02 1.15 13.62
N ARG A 130 9.66 2.16 13.02
CA ARG A 130 10.78 2.93 13.60
C ARG A 130 10.52 4.44 13.65
N LEU A 131 9.24 4.84 13.72
CA LEU A 131 8.83 6.24 13.72
C LEU A 131 9.29 6.93 15.01
N THR A 132 9.87 8.12 14.85
CA THR A 132 10.22 9.02 15.96
C THR A 132 9.38 10.30 15.97
N ASP A 133 8.72 10.62 14.86
CA ASP A 133 7.79 11.73 14.70
C ASP A 133 6.44 11.22 14.16
N ILE A 134 5.36 11.65 14.80
CA ILE A 134 3.97 11.32 14.46
C ILE A 134 3.09 12.55 14.24
N SER A 135 3.71 13.72 14.06
CA SER A 135 3.02 15.01 13.90
C SER A 135 2.04 15.03 12.72
N PHE A 136 2.29 14.25 11.66
CA PHE A 136 1.41 14.09 10.50
C PHE A 136 -0.01 13.64 10.87
N VAL A 137 -0.19 12.92 11.99
CA VAL A 137 -1.49 12.44 12.47
C VAL A 137 -2.45 13.61 12.74
N THR A 138 -1.94 14.79 13.10
CA THR A 138 -2.78 15.97 13.35
C THR A 138 -3.55 16.45 12.12
N THR A 139 -3.09 16.12 10.91
CA THR A 139 -3.77 16.42 9.64
C THR A 139 -4.85 15.39 9.30
N LEU A 140 -4.80 14.19 9.90
CA LEU A 140 -5.73 13.07 9.66
C LEU A 140 -7.00 13.22 10.50
N THR A 141 -7.76 14.29 10.23
CA THR A 141 -8.94 14.71 11.03
C THR A 141 -10.10 13.69 11.12
N LYS A 142 -10.12 12.66 10.27
CA LYS A 142 -11.12 11.57 10.28
C LYS A 142 -10.64 10.29 10.97
N LEU A 143 -9.41 10.28 11.48
CA LEU A 143 -8.79 9.09 12.07
C LEU A 143 -9.48 8.73 13.39
N ASN A 144 -10.03 7.52 13.45
CA ASN A 144 -10.72 6.98 14.62
C ASN A 144 -9.91 5.88 15.32
N VAL A 145 -9.02 5.20 14.58
CA VAL A 145 -8.18 4.11 15.08
C VAL A 145 -6.74 4.37 14.70
N LEU A 146 -5.84 4.33 15.69
CA LEU A 146 -4.41 4.49 15.52
C LEU A 146 -3.68 3.43 16.35
N SER A 147 -2.79 2.66 15.72
CA SER A 147 -1.89 1.70 16.35
C SER A 147 -0.44 2.02 15.99
N LEU A 148 0.44 2.06 17.00
CA LEU A 148 1.85 2.50 16.91
C LEU A 148 2.78 1.65 17.81
N SER A 149 2.40 0.42 18.17
CA SER A 149 3.10 -0.38 19.19
C SER A 149 4.49 -0.83 18.76
#